data_AF-A0A929J4M7-F1
#
_entry.id   AF-A0A929J4M7-F1
#
_cell.length_a   1.000
_cell.length_b   1.000
_cell.length_c   1.000
_cell.angle_alpha   90.00
_cell.angle_beta   90.00
_cell.angle_gamma   90.00
#
_symmetry.space_group_name_H-M   'P 1'
#
loop_
_entity.id
_entity.type
_entity.pdbx_description
1 polymer ?
#
loop_
_entity_poly.entity_id
_entity_poly.type
_entity_poly.pdbx_seq_one_letter_code
_entity_poly.pdbx_strand_id
1 'polypeptide(L)'
;MPIDEFYKSRYLKIAMTMKNIDQAAAYMANCIKSDPRFPGVDQLILEYAKKARHKCETLRTDDEVFDVWSNFVVAGEAVTGFQLIETAPATEPVLDPLDVKHMLKEGVRLIAFITRARTPMPVSTNNFLSTCERYKIRACG
;
A
#
# COMPACT_ATOMS: atom_id res chain seq x y z
N MET A 1 7.58 16.42 -30.01
CA MET A 1 6.95 16.93 -28.78
C MET A 1 7.83 18.04 -28.24
N PRO A 2 7.30 19.25 -28.02
CA PRO A 2 8.00 20.32 -27.33
C PRO A 2 8.53 19.87 -25.97
N ILE A 3 9.66 20.44 -25.54
CA ILE A 3 10.37 20.00 -24.33
C ILE A 3 9.55 20.24 -23.05
N ASP A 4 8.76 21.31 -23.01
CA ASP A 4 7.83 21.66 -21.95
C ASP A 4 6.69 20.64 -21.81
N GLU A 5 6.13 20.19 -22.93
CA GLU A 5 5.06 19.19 -22.97
C GLU A 5 5.56 17.81 -22.51
N PHE A 6 6.81 17.48 -22.86
CA PHE A 6 7.49 16.28 -22.37
C PHE A 6 7.67 16.29 -20.85
N TYR A 7 8.20 17.37 -20.28
CA TYR A 7 8.37 17.49 -18.83
C TYR A 7 7.03 17.48 -18.08
N LYS A 8 6.01 18.18 -18.59
CA LYS A 8 4.66 18.17 -18.04
C LYS A 8 4.07 16.76 -17.96
N SER A 9 4.21 15.97 -19.03
CA SER A 9 3.76 14.57 -19.06
C SER A 9 4.48 13.71 -18.02
N ARG A 10 5.79 13.90 -17.85
CA ARG A 10 6.59 13.15 -16.88
C ARG A 10 6.21 13.47 -15.43
N TYR A 11 6.08 14.75 -15.09
CA TYR A 11 5.67 15.15 -13.74
C TYR A 11 4.27 14.64 -13.40
N LEU A 12 3.33 14.71 -14.35
CA LEU A 12 1.99 14.18 -14.15
C LEU A 12 2.01 12.67 -13.87
N LYS A 13 2.81 11.90 -14.61
CA LYS A 13 2.95 10.45 -14.39
C LYS A 13 3.56 10.12 -13.04
N ILE A 14 4.54 10.88 -12.56
CA ILE A 14 5.12 10.67 -11.23
C ILE A 14 4.06 10.94 -10.14
N ALA A 15 3.36 12.07 -10.24
CA ALA A 15 2.28 12.42 -9.30
C ALA A 15 1.16 11.36 -9.28
N MET A 16 0.74 10.88 -10.45
CA MET A 16 -0.26 9.81 -10.56
C MET A 16 0.25 8.47 -9.99
N THR A 17 1.54 8.17 -10.13
CA THR A 17 2.17 6.97 -9.54
C THR A 17 2.08 7.04 -8.02
N MET A 18 2.49 8.16 -7.41
CA MET A 18 2.40 8.37 -5.97
C MET A 18 0.96 8.33 -5.47
N LYS A 19 0.03 8.95 -6.21
CA LYS A 19 -1.40 8.89 -5.91
C LYS A 19 -1.91 7.45 -5.84
N ASN A 20 -1.52 6.57 -6.75
CA ASN A 20 -1.95 5.17 -6.71
C ASN A 20 -1.37 4.41 -5.51
N ILE A 21 -0.12 4.68 -5.13
CA ILE A 21 0.49 4.15 -3.89
C ILE A 21 -0.33 4.59 -2.67
N ASP A 22 -0.62 5.89 -2.58
CA ASP A 22 -1.34 6.47 -1.43
C ASP A 22 -2.78 5.96 -1.35
N GLN A 23 -3.46 5.83 -2.50
CA GLN A 23 -4.81 5.28 -2.56
C GLN A 23 -4.88 3.84 -2.07
N ALA A 24 -3.96 2.98 -2.51
CA ALA A 24 -3.91 1.59 -2.05
C ALA A 24 -3.66 1.51 -0.54
N ALA A 25 -2.65 2.24 -0.05
CA ALA A 25 -2.26 2.23 1.35
C ALA A 25 -3.34 2.81 2.28
N ALA A 26 -3.88 3.99 1.95
CA ALA A 26 -4.92 4.64 2.74
C ALA A 26 -6.17 3.76 2.83
N TYR A 27 -6.51 3.07 1.74
CA TYR A 27 -7.66 2.19 1.74
C TYR A 27 -7.44 0.96 2.63
N MET A 28 -6.29 0.29 2.53
CA MET A 28 -5.93 -0.83 3.41
C MET A 28 -5.94 -0.42 4.89
N ALA A 29 -5.31 0.70 5.22
CA ALA A 29 -5.28 1.24 6.57
C ALA A 29 -6.70 1.51 7.11
N ASN A 30 -7.56 2.12 6.29
CA ASN A 30 -8.96 2.37 6.66
C ASN A 30 -9.80 1.09 6.84
N CYS A 31 -9.43 -0.02 6.22
CA CYS A 31 -10.15 -1.29 6.41
C CYS A 31 -9.93 -1.87 7.81
N ILE A 32 -8.73 -1.68 8.39
CA ILE A 32 -8.33 -2.37 9.62
C ILE A 32 -8.21 -1.44 10.84
N LYS A 33 -8.19 -0.12 10.65
CA LYS A 33 -7.96 0.86 11.73
C LYS A 33 -8.90 0.73 12.93
N SER A 34 -10.13 0.23 12.70
CA SER A 34 -11.15 0.10 13.73
C SER A 34 -11.12 -1.27 14.43
N ASP A 35 -10.30 -2.21 13.94
CA ASP A 35 -10.25 -3.57 14.45
C ASP A 35 -9.12 -3.70 15.49
N PRO A 36 -9.45 -3.91 16.78
CA PRO A 36 -8.47 -3.93 17.85
C PRO A 36 -7.50 -5.11 17.79
N ARG A 37 -7.72 -6.10 16.92
CA ARG A 37 -6.81 -7.24 16.72
C ARG A 37 -5.58 -6.90 15.86
N PHE A 38 -5.61 -5.75 15.19
CA PHE A 38 -4.55 -5.27 14.29
C PHE A 38 -3.95 -3.92 14.74
N PRO A 39 -3.53 -3.75 16.01
CA PRO A 39 -3.04 -2.47 16.48
C PRO A 39 -1.79 -2.02 15.72
N GLY A 40 -1.81 -0.79 15.21
CA GLY A 40 -0.68 -0.14 14.55
C GLY A 40 -0.37 -0.63 13.14
N VAL A 41 -1.10 -1.60 12.59
CA VAL A 41 -0.89 -2.10 11.22
C VAL A 41 -1.20 -1.02 10.18
N ASP A 42 -2.22 -0.20 10.45
CA ASP A 42 -2.53 0.99 9.67
C ASP A 42 -1.32 1.93 9.55
N GLN A 43 -0.60 2.17 10.64
CA GLN A 43 0.62 2.99 10.61
C GLN A 43 1.75 2.31 9.83
N LEU A 44 1.93 0.98 9.96
CA LEU A 44 2.91 0.23 9.16
C LEU A 44 2.64 0.36 7.66
N ILE A 45 1.37 0.31 7.25
CA ILE A 45 0.95 0.48 5.86
C ILE A 45 1.27 1.89 5.35
N LEU A 46 0.97 2.92 6.14
CA LEU A 46 1.24 4.31 5.78
C LEU A 46 2.76 4.60 5.70
N GLU A 47 3.55 4.04 6.60
CA GLU A 47 5.02 4.12 6.53
C GLU A 47 5.56 3.39 5.30
N TYR A 48 5.04 2.21 4.96
CA TYR A 48 5.41 1.53 3.74
C TYR A 48 5.12 2.37 2.49
N ALA A 49 3.96 3.02 2.42
CA ALA A 49 3.63 3.94 1.32
C ALA A 49 4.60 5.12 1.24
N LYS A 50 5.01 5.68 2.38
CA LYS A 50 6.02 6.75 2.44
C LYS A 50 7.37 6.28 1.91
N LYS A 51 7.85 5.09 2.30
CA LYS A 51 9.10 4.52 1.77
C LYS A 51 8.99 4.18 0.27
N ALA A 52 7.83 3.74 -0.18
CA ALA A 52 7.54 3.48 -1.59
C ALA A 52 7.62 4.76 -2.44
N ARG A 53 7.02 5.87 -1.98
CA ARG A 53 7.12 7.18 -2.66
C ARG A 53 8.56 7.66 -2.75
N HIS A 54 9.30 7.59 -1.64
CA HIS A 54 10.71 7.96 -1.62
C HIS A 54 11.51 7.11 -2.63
N LYS A 55 11.24 5.80 -2.69
CA LYS A 55 11.91 4.92 -3.67
C LYS A 55 11.55 5.23 -5.13
N CYS A 56 10.37 5.77 -5.42
CA CYS A 56 10.01 6.24 -6.77
C CYS A 56 10.89 7.40 -7.23
N GLU A 57 11.33 8.25 -6.29
CA GLU A 57 12.12 9.46 -6.56
C GLU A 57 13.62 9.17 -6.62
N THR A 58 14.12 8.23 -5.80
CA THR A 58 15.56 7.90 -5.73
C THR A 58 16.10 7.26 -7.00
N LEU A 59 17.13 7.82 -7.63
CA LEU A 59 17.80 7.25 -8.79
C LEU A 59 18.84 6.19 -8.39
N ARG A 60 19.36 5.45 -9.38
CA ARG A 60 20.44 4.46 -9.13
C ARG A 60 21.78 5.11 -8.80
N THR A 61 21.93 6.39 -9.13
CA THR A 61 23.13 7.20 -8.94
C THR A 61 23.13 7.94 -7.62
N ASP A 62 22.02 7.93 -6.88
CA ASP A 62 21.94 8.64 -5.60
C ASP A 62 22.68 7.82 -4.53
N ASP A 63 23.46 8.48 -3.68
CA ASP A 63 24.32 7.82 -2.69
C ASP A 63 23.52 6.93 -1.71
N GLU A 64 22.29 7.34 -1.39
CA GLU A 64 21.38 6.66 -0.46
C GLU A 64 20.60 5.49 -1.09
N VAL A 65 20.85 5.14 -2.37
CA VAL A 65 20.01 4.18 -3.12
C VAL A 65 19.81 2.84 -2.41
N PHE A 66 20.85 2.35 -1.72
CA PHE A 66 20.83 1.08 -0.99
C PHE A 66 19.99 1.18 0.28
N ASP A 67 20.12 2.27 1.04
CA ASP A 67 19.33 2.51 2.26
C ASP A 67 17.86 2.74 1.93
N VAL A 68 17.56 3.48 0.85
CA VAL A 68 16.17 3.66 0.42
C VAL A 68 15.54 2.33 0.00
N TRP A 69 16.31 1.50 -0.71
CA TRP A 69 15.82 0.18 -1.12
C TRP A 69 15.60 -0.74 0.09
N SER A 70 16.56 -0.84 1.01
CA SER A 70 16.45 -1.69 2.20
C SER A 70 15.28 -1.23 3.09
N ASN A 71 15.15 0.07 3.35
CA ASN A 71 14.04 0.63 4.11
C ASN A 71 12.68 0.33 3.47
N PHE A 72 12.59 0.38 2.14
CA PHE A 72 11.37 0.05 1.41
C PHE A 72 11.01 -1.43 1.54
N VAL A 73 11.98 -2.34 1.41
CA VAL A 73 11.74 -3.78 1.57
C VAL A 73 11.33 -4.12 3.00
N VAL A 74 12.09 -3.65 4.00
CA VAL A 74 11.81 -3.90 5.42
C VAL A 74 10.43 -3.38 5.83
N ALA A 75 10.02 -2.22 5.34
CA ALA A 75 8.68 -1.70 5.61
C ALA A 75 7.57 -2.59 5.04
N GLY A 76 7.76 -3.17 3.85
CA GLY A 76 6.81 -4.13 3.28
C GLY A 76 6.75 -5.46 4.04
N GLU A 77 7.90 -5.94 4.52
CA GLU A 77 7.98 -7.12 5.39
C GLU A 77 7.28 -6.87 6.73
N ALA A 78 7.44 -5.70 7.34
CA ALA A 78 6.76 -5.34 8.57
C ALA A 78 5.22 -5.39 8.43
N VAL A 79 4.68 -4.95 7.29
CA VAL A 79 3.23 -5.03 6.99
C VAL A 79 2.77 -6.49 6.87
N THR A 80 3.52 -7.33 6.15
CA THR A 80 3.11 -8.72 5.88
C THR A 80 3.45 -9.70 6.99
N GLY A 81 4.43 -9.37 7.84
CA GLY A 81 4.87 -10.14 9.00
C GLY A 81 4.06 -9.90 10.27
N PHE A 82 3.11 -8.97 10.23
CA PHE A 82 2.26 -8.65 11.37
C PHE A 82 1.53 -9.90 11.92
N GLN A 83 1.47 -9.99 13.25
CA GLN A 83 0.74 -11.05 13.96
C GLN A 83 -0.47 -10.46 14.66
N LEU A 84 -1.63 -11.06 14.41
CA LEU A 84 -2.88 -10.66 15.07
C LEU A 84 -2.80 -10.91 16.57
N ILE A 85 -3.42 -10.03 17.35
CA ILE A 85 -3.64 -10.27 18.77
C ILE A 85 -4.91 -11.08 18.93
N GLU A 86 -4.80 -12.23 19.60
CA GLU A 86 -5.97 -13.01 20.01
C GLU A 86 -6.72 -12.23 21.08
N THR A 87 -7.90 -11.73 20.74
CA THR A 87 -8.82 -11.07 21.68
C THR A 87 -10.08 -11.91 21.84
N ALA A 88 -10.79 -11.74 22.96
CA ALA A 88 -12.13 -12.30 23.12
C ALA A 88 -13.04 -11.90 21.93
N PRO A 89 -13.99 -12.77 21.52
CA PRO A 89 -14.82 -12.51 20.34
C PRO A 89 -15.54 -11.16 20.49
N ALA A 90 -15.33 -10.28 19.51
CA ALA A 90 -16.03 -9.00 19.43
C ALA A 90 -17.50 -9.22 19.07
N THR A 91 -18.37 -8.32 19.53
CA THR A 91 -19.82 -8.35 19.31
C THR A 91 -20.26 -7.86 17.92
N GLU A 92 -19.34 -7.31 17.13
CA GLU A 92 -19.60 -6.71 15.81
C GLU A 92 -19.02 -7.56 14.66
N PRO A 93 -19.52 -7.41 13.42
CA PRO A 93 -18.96 -8.10 12.27
C PRO A 93 -17.48 -7.78 12.09
N VAL A 94 -16.68 -8.83 12.20
CA VAL A 94 -15.23 -8.78 12.26
C VAL A 94 -14.67 -9.19 10.90
N LEU A 95 -13.73 -8.43 10.32
CA LEU A 95 -13.01 -8.87 9.12
C LEU A 95 -12.35 -10.24 9.38
N ASP A 96 -12.53 -11.19 8.47
CA ASP A 96 -11.85 -12.48 8.57
C ASP A 96 -10.31 -12.26 8.61
N PRO A 97 -9.59 -12.72 9.65
CA PRO A 97 -8.13 -12.61 9.69
C PRO A 97 -7.41 -13.13 8.46
N LEU A 98 -7.96 -14.13 7.78
CA LEU A 98 -7.41 -14.67 6.54
C LEU A 98 -7.55 -13.67 5.39
N ASP A 99 -8.71 -13.03 5.26
CA ASP A 99 -8.96 -11.98 4.27
C ASP A 99 -8.06 -10.76 4.54
N VAL A 100 -7.86 -10.39 5.80
CA VAL A 100 -6.91 -9.31 6.16
C VAL A 100 -5.48 -9.68 5.75
N LYS A 101 -5.01 -10.89 6.09
CA LYS A 101 -3.66 -11.34 5.67
C LYS A 101 -3.51 -11.34 4.15
N HIS A 102 -4.53 -11.75 3.41
CA HIS A 102 -4.51 -11.73 1.95
C HIS A 102 -4.47 -10.31 1.41
N MET A 103 -5.31 -9.42 1.93
CA MET A 103 -5.34 -7.99 1.59
C MET A 103 -3.97 -7.33 1.81
N LEU A 104 -3.32 -7.59 2.95
CA LEU A 104 -2.00 -7.05 3.27
C LEU A 104 -0.94 -7.49 2.26
N LYS A 105 -0.90 -8.79 1.92
CA LYS A 105 0.06 -9.34 0.96
C LYS A 105 -0.14 -8.77 -0.45
N GLU A 106 -1.39 -8.77 -0.95
CA GLU A 106 -1.68 -8.27 -2.29
C GLU A 106 -1.47 -6.75 -2.39
N GLY A 107 -1.83 -5.99 -1.36
CA GLY A 107 -1.58 -4.56 -1.30
C GLY A 107 -0.09 -4.21 -1.30
N VAL A 108 0.71 -4.93 -0.50
CA VAL A 108 2.18 -4.78 -0.49
C VAL A 108 2.77 -5.09 -1.86
N ARG A 109 2.31 -6.18 -2.50
CA ARG A 109 2.73 -6.57 -3.84
C ARG A 109 2.37 -5.53 -4.90
N LEU A 110 1.16 -4.99 -4.87
CA LEU A 110 0.70 -3.95 -5.79
C LEU A 110 1.56 -2.68 -5.66
N ILE A 111 1.74 -2.16 -4.44
CA ILE A 111 2.57 -0.97 -4.20
C ILE A 111 4.00 -1.23 -4.64
N ALA A 112 4.57 -2.41 -4.40
CA ALA A 112 5.91 -2.76 -4.87
C ALA A 112 6.01 -2.83 -6.39
N PHE A 113 4.96 -3.26 -7.07
CA PHE A 113 4.91 -3.26 -8.53
C PHE A 113 4.85 -1.84 -9.10
N ILE A 114 3.97 -0.99 -8.57
CA ILE A 114 3.87 0.43 -8.93
C ILE A 114 5.21 1.14 -8.70
N THR A 115 5.83 0.93 -7.54
CA THR A 115 7.09 1.57 -7.13
C THR A 115 8.25 1.21 -8.04
N ARG A 116 8.40 -0.08 -8.40
CA ARG A 116 9.48 -0.54 -9.29
C ARG A 116 9.27 -0.07 -10.72
N ALA A 117 8.03 -0.09 -11.20
CA ALA A 117 7.69 0.34 -12.56
C ALA A 117 7.68 1.87 -12.73
N ARG A 118 7.55 2.63 -11.63
CA ARG A 118 7.44 4.10 -11.62
C ARG A 118 6.42 4.63 -12.61
N THR A 119 5.32 3.91 -12.74
CA THR A 119 4.28 4.16 -13.72
C THR A 119 2.92 4.10 -13.03
N PRO A 120 1.99 5.02 -13.34
CA PRO A 120 0.63 4.95 -12.80
C PRO A 120 -0.06 3.64 -13.16
N MET A 121 -0.79 3.04 -12.21
CA MET A 121 -1.56 1.82 -12.40
C MET A 121 -2.99 1.96 -11.87
N PRO A 122 -3.79 2.89 -12.41
CA PRO A 122 -5.12 3.20 -11.87
C PRO A 122 -6.08 2.02 -11.96
N VAL A 123 -6.05 1.21 -13.03
CA VAL A 123 -6.92 0.04 -13.19
C VAL A 123 -6.60 -1.03 -12.14
N SER A 124 -5.32 -1.40 -11.99
CA SER A 124 -4.88 -2.37 -10.98
C SER A 124 -5.19 -1.88 -9.57
N THR A 125 -5.02 -0.58 -9.31
CA THR A 125 -5.39 0.04 -8.03
C THR A 125 -6.88 -0.11 -7.77
N ASN A 126 -7.73 0.29 -8.71
CA ASN A 126 -9.19 0.18 -8.56
C ASN A 126 -9.65 -1.28 -8.38
N ASN A 127 -9.07 -2.23 -9.11
CA ASN A 127 -9.39 -3.66 -8.97
C ASN A 127 -9.04 -4.18 -7.57
N PHE A 128 -7.91 -3.73 -7.01
CA PHE A 128 -7.52 -4.05 -5.64
C PHE A 128 -8.50 -3.45 -4.63
N LEU A 129 -8.86 -2.17 -4.75
CA LEU A 129 -9.84 -1.52 -3.87
C LEU A 129 -11.19 -2.25 -3.88
N SER A 130 -11.69 -2.59 -5.07
CA SER A 130 -12.93 -3.38 -5.24
C SER A 130 -12.84 -4.76 -4.60
N THR A 131 -11.66 -5.38 -4.60
CA THR A 131 -11.44 -6.66 -3.91
C THR A 131 -11.51 -6.49 -2.40
N CYS A 132 -10.92 -5.42 -1.88
CA CYS A 132 -10.95 -5.13 -0.45
C CYS A 132 -12.36 -4.78 0.05
N GLU A 133 -13.18 -4.08 -0.74
CA GLU A 133 -14.61 -3.87 -0.40
C GLU A 133 -15.38 -5.18 -0.26
N ARG A 134 -15.10 -6.18 -1.12
CA ARG A 134 -15.76 -7.49 -1.02
C ARG A 134 -15.46 -8.20 0.30
N TYR A 135 -14.28 -8.02 0.88
CA TYR A 135 -13.96 -8.58 2.20
C TYR A 135 -14.82 -7.96 3.30
N LYS A 136 -15.08 -6.64 3.25
CA LYS A 136 -15.97 -5.97 4.20
C LYS A 136 -17.41 -6.47 4.09
N ILE A 137 -17.93 -6.61 2.87
CA ILE A 137 -19.31 -7.08 2.65
C ILE A 137 -19.51 -8.48 3.23
N ARG A 138 -18.53 -9.38 3.07
CA ARG A 138 -18.59 -10.75 3.61
C ARG A 138 -18.55 -10.79 5.14
N ALA A 139 -17.93 -9.80 5.79
CA ALA A 139 -17.93 -9.71 7.25
C ALA A 139 -19.29 -9.27 7.82
N CYS A 140 -20.06 -8.47 7.07
CA CYS A 140 -21.35 -7.90 7.52
C CYS A 140 -22.60 -8.75 7.22
N GLY A 141 -22.47 -9.90 6.53
CA GLY A 141 -23.59 -10.78 6.15
C GLY A 141 -23.52 -12.13 6.83
#